data_AF-A0A1A9BYM8-F1
#
_entry.id   AF-A0A1A9BYM8-F1
#
_cell.length_a   1.000
_cell.length_b   1.000
_cell.length_c   1.000
_cell.angle_alpha   90.00
_cell.angle_beta   90.00
_cell.angle_gamma   90.00
#
_symmetry.space_group_name_H-M   'P 1'
#
loop_
_entity.id
_entity.type
_entity.pdbx_description
1 polymer ?
#
loop_
_entity_poly.entity_id
_entity_poly.type
_entity_poly.pdbx_seq_one_letter_code
_entity_poly.pdbx_strand_id
1 'polypeptide(L)'
;MIKVKRTAVIVLAVAAFAASAPAFAFDASTDGAYAWTSSDDHYANIKDTAKDGHPVKAQYYRWNDPDLLRTLWEKRGYGYSNASGYGSWVLKIKACEYINNWPDECSAWDDD
;
A
#
# COMPACT_ATOMS: atom_id res chain seq x y z
N MET A 1 -27.50 7.16 -61.95
CA MET A 1 -26.16 6.94 -61.35
C MET A 1 -25.54 8.30 -61.06
N ILE A 2 -25.19 8.62 -59.81
CA ILE A 2 -24.08 9.52 -59.39
C ILE A 2 -23.97 9.48 -57.85
N LYS A 3 -22.86 8.86 -57.40
CA LYS A 3 -21.96 9.11 -56.26
C LYS A 3 -22.54 9.30 -54.83
N VAL A 4 -22.42 8.23 -54.04
CA VAL A 4 -22.36 8.23 -52.56
C VAL A 4 -21.25 9.19 -52.11
N LYS A 5 -21.58 10.19 -51.28
CA LYS A 5 -20.60 10.99 -50.53
C LYS A 5 -20.68 10.62 -49.05
N ARG A 6 -19.55 10.10 -48.55
CA ARG A 6 -19.27 9.77 -47.16
C ARG A 6 -19.12 11.05 -46.35
N THR A 7 -19.93 11.24 -45.30
CA THR A 7 -19.72 12.26 -44.27
C THR A 7 -20.72 12.02 -43.14
N ALA A 8 -20.39 12.00 -41.85
CA ALA A 8 -19.18 11.74 -41.09
C ALA A 8 -19.72 11.27 -39.73
N VAL A 9 -19.22 10.15 -39.22
CA VAL A 9 -19.59 9.64 -37.90
C VAL A 9 -18.79 10.44 -36.86
N ILE A 10 -19.47 11.18 -35.98
CA ILE A 10 -18.86 11.71 -34.76
C ILE A 10 -19.46 10.91 -33.61
N VAL A 11 -18.76 9.84 -33.21
CA VAL A 11 -19.10 9.08 -32.00
C VAL A 11 -18.67 9.90 -30.79
N LEU A 12 -19.63 10.25 -29.94
CA LEU A 12 -19.41 10.66 -28.55
C LEU A 12 -18.70 9.50 -27.82
N ALA A 13 -17.44 9.69 -27.45
CA ALA A 13 -16.74 8.77 -26.57
C ALA A 13 -16.08 9.56 -25.43
N VAL A 14 -16.87 9.93 -24.42
CA VAL A 14 -16.32 10.26 -23.10
C VAL A 14 -15.99 8.92 -22.43
N ALA A 15 -14.81 8.39 -22.74
CA ALA A 15 -14.28 7.24 -22.03
C ALA A 15 -13.66 7.74 -20.72
N ALA A 16 -14.49 8.00 -19.72
CA ALA A 16 -14.03 8.04 -18.34
C ALA A 16 -13.70 6.61 -17.93
N PHE A 17 -12.44 6.19 -18.17
CA PHE A 17 -11.88 5.03 -17.49
C PHE A 17 -11.70 5.39 -16.01
N ALA A 18 -12.79 5.38 -15.26
CA ALA A 18 -12.71 5.09 -13.84
C ALA A 18 -12.36 3.60 -13.74
N ALA A 19 -11.07 3.29 -13.89
CA ALA A 19 -10.57 2.00 -13.44
C ALA A 19 -10.85 1.95 -11.95
N SER A 20 -11.90 1.24 -11.55
CA SER A 20 -12.09 0.79 -10.18
C SER A 20 -10.90 -0.10 -9.88
N ALA A 21 -9.84 0.48 -9.31
CA ALA A 21 -8.80 -0.32 -8.72
C ALA A 21 -9.49 -1.19 -7.65
N PRO A 22 -9.28 -2.51 -7.65
CA PRO A 22 -9.71 -3.33 -6.53
C PRO A 22 -9.08 -2.74 -5.26
N ALA A 23 -9.91 -2.40 -4.27
CA ALA A 23 -9.45 -2.03 -2.93
C ALA A 23 -9.10 -3.34 -2.22
N PHE A 24 -7.81 -3.68 -2.21
CA PHE A 24 -7.29 -4.85 -1.53
C PHE A 24 -6.79 -4.38 -0.18
N ALA A 25 -7.58 -4.60 0.87
CA ALA A 25 -7.14 -4.28 2.22
C ALA A 25 -6.00 -5.22 2.60
N PHE A 26 -4.77 -4.73 2.50
CA PHE A 26 -3.58 -5.48 2.87
C PHE A 26 -3.33 -5.38 4.37
N ASP A 27 -3.00 -6.49 5.01
CA ASP A 27 -2.58 -6.54 6.40
C ASP A 27 -1.53 -7.60 6.66
N ALA A 28 -0.59 -7.27 7.55
CA ALA A 28 0.52 -8.14 7.88
C ALA A 28 0.89 -7.96 9.35
N SER A 29 1.17 -9.06 10.04
CA SER A 29 1.50 -9.05 11.47
C SER A 29 2.71 -9.92 11.80
N THR A 30 3.45 -9.51 12.81
CA THR A 30 4.39 -10.34 13.59
C THR A 30 3.93 -10.38 15.04
N ASP A 31 4.70 -11.01 15.93
CA ASP A 31 4.39 -11.05 17.37
C ASP A 31 4.29 -9.63 17.99
N GLY A 32 5.13 -8.67 17.55
CA GLY A 32 5.12 -7.29 18.06
C GLY A 32 4.72 -6.18 17.09
N ALA A 33 4.46 -6.47 15.81
CA ALA A 33 4.13 -5.44 14.83
C ALA A 33 2.85 -5.77 14.03
N TYR A 34 2.05 -4.75 13.75
CA TYR A 34 0.89 -4.84 12.85
C TYR A 34 0.92 -3.74 11.80
N ALA A 35 1.02 -4.12 10.53
CA ALA A 35 1.00 -3.24 9.37
C ALA A 35 -0.30 -3.44 8.60
N TRP A 36 -0.91 -2.36 8.13
CA TRP A 36 -2.14 -2.45 7.32
C TRP A 36 -2.29 -1.28 6.36
N THR A 37 -3.09 -1.44 5.32
CA THR A 37 -3.45 -0.36 4.42
C THR A 37 -4.80 0.27 4.76
N SER A 38 -4.98 1.54 4.39
CA SER A 38 -6.25 2.26 4.62
C SER A 38 -6.52 3.30 3.54
N SER A 39 -7.78 3.74 3.46
CA SER A 39 -8.31 4.63 2.42
C SER A 39 -8.03 4.09 1.02
N ASP A 40 -8.59 2.92 0.68
CA ASP A 40 -8.41 2.30 -0.64
C ASP A 40 -6.91 2.13 -0.99
N ASP A 41 -6.15 1.68 0.00
CA ASP A 41 -4.71 1.38 -0.10
C ASP A 41 -3.81 2.57 -0.38
N HIS A 42 -4.31 3.78 -0.21
CA HIS A 42 -3.54 5.00 -0.39
C HIS A 42 -2.63 5.33 0.80
N TYR A 43 -2.85 4.69 1.95
CA TYR A 43 -1.99 4.75 3.13
C TYR A 43 -1.43 3.37 3.49
N ALA A 44 -0.16 3.35 3.89
CA ALA A 44 0.41 2.27 4.69
C ALA A 44 0.48 2.72 6.15
N ASN A 45 0.14 1.83 7.07
CA ASN A 45 0.12 2.09 8.50
C ASN A 45 0.94 1.02 9.22
N ILE A 46 1.43 1.37 10.40
CA ILE A 46 2.17 0.46 11.29
C ILE A 46 1.79 0.77 12.73
N LYS A 47 1.66 -0.27 13.55
CA LYS A 47 1.41 -0.19 14.98
C LYS A 47 2.31 -1.15 15.71
N ASP A 48 2.84 -0.69 16.83
CA ASP A 48 3.52 -1.54 17.80
C ASP A 48 2.47 -2.21 18.69
N THR A 49 2.42 -3.55 18.64
CA THR A 49 1.45 -4.39 19.35
C THR A 49 2.03 -5.09 20.56
N ALA A 50 3.34 -4.99 20.82
CA ALA A 50 3.99 -5.63 21.95
C ALA A 50 4.66 -4.61 22.90
N LYS A 51 4.78 -4.98 24.18
CA LYS A 51 5.38 -4.14 25.22
C LYS A 51 6.79 -4.62 25.55
N ASP A 52 7.63 -4.73 24.54
CA ASP A 52 9.02 -5.20 24.60
C ASP A 52 10.05 -4.07 24.46
N GLY A 53 9.63 -2.91 23.94
CA GLY A 53 10.52 -1.77 23.67
C GLY A 53 11.24 -1.88 22.32
N HIS A 54 10.82 -2.79 21.46
CA HIS A 54 11.35 -2.93 20.12
C HIS A 54 10.65 -1.98 19.14
N PRO A 55 11.39 -1.15 18.40
CA PRO A 55 10.75 -0.32 17.38
C PRO A 55 10.27 -1.20 16.22
N VAL A 56 9.12 -0.85 15.67
CA VAL A 56 8.51 -1.58 14.56
C VAL A 56 8.52 -0.76 13.28
N LYS A 57 8.42 -1.43 12.15
CA LYS A 57 8.33 -0.78 10.84
C LYS A 57 7.41 -1.54 9.89
N ALA A 58 6.69 -0.79 9.05
CA ALA A 58 6.09 -1.33 7.84
C ALA A 58 7.03 -1.11 6.67
N GLN A 59 7.20 -2.13 5.85
CA GLN A 59 7.86 -2.04 4.55
C GLN A 59 6.81 -2.24 3.47
N TYR A 60 6.79 -1.37 2.45
CA TYR A 60 5.76 -1.40 1.42
C TYR A 60 6.24 -0.85 0.08
N TYR A 61 5.54 -1.22 -0.99
CA TYR A 61 5.73 -0.70 -2.35
C TYR A 61 4.45 -0.04 -2.84
N ARG A 62 4.56 0.84 -3.84
CA ARG A 62 3.41 1.54 -4.42
C ARG A 62 3.41 1.48 -5.93
N TRP A 63 2.23 1.64 -6.53
CA TRP A 63 2.03 1.54 -7.98
C TRP A 63 2.94 2.42 -8.83
N ASN A 64 3.10 3.67 -8.41
CA ASN A 64 3.83 4.67 -9.19
C ASN A 64 5.35 4.41 -9.15
N ASP A 65 5.84 3.70 -8.13
CA ASP A 65 7.24 3.36 -7.91
C ASP A 65 7.35 1.90 -7.41
N PRO A 66 7.01 0.89 -8.24
CA PRO A 66 6.86 -0.50 -7.80
C PRO A 66 8.17 -1.16 -7.35
N ASP A 67 9.31 -0.57 -7.72
CA ASP A 67 10.66 -1.05 -7.35
C ASP A 67 11.24 -0.31 -6.13
N LEU A 68 10.58 0.74 -5.65
CA LEU A 68 11.07 1.54 -4.52
C LEU A 68 10.52 0.99 -3.20
N LEU A 69 11.39 0.33 -2.45
CA LEU A 69 11.09 -0.09 -1.08
C LEU A 69 10.94 1.14 -0.18
N ARG A 70 9.73 1.34 0.34
CA ARG A 70 9.45 2.39 1.33
C ARG A 70 9.40 1.77 2.72
N THR A 71 9.92 2.50 3.70
CA THR A 71 9.92 2.06 5.11
C THR A 71 9.25 3.13 5.96
N LEU A 72 8.21 2.74 6.70
CA LEU A 72 7.51 3.56 7.69
C LEU A 72 7.84 3.01 9.08
N TRP A 73 8.40 3.85 9.95
CA TRP A 73 8.79 3.46 11.30
C TRP A 73 7.77 3.93 12.34
N GLU A 74 7.55 3.10 13.35
CA GLU A 74 6.99 3.50 14.65
C GLU A 74 8.03 3.24 15.73
N LYS A 75 8.51 4.32 16.35
CA LYS A 75 9.58 4.29 17.36
C LYS A 75 9.12 4.76 18.73
N ARG A 76 7.87 5.19 18.86
CA ARG A 76 7.29 5.65 20.14
C ARG A 76 6.99 4.49 21.08
N GLY A 77 6.88 3.27 20.54
CA GLY A 77 6.66 2.04 21.28
C GLY A 77 5.19 1.64 21.36
N TYR A 78 4.93 0.63 22.20
CA TYR A 78 3.64 -0.03 22.39
C TYR A 78 2.41 0.87 22.29
N GLY A 79 1.46 0.47 21.44
CA GLY A 79 0.15 1.09 21.32
C GLY A 79 0.11 2.32 20.42
N TYR A 80 1.26 2.91 20.10
CA TYR A 80 1.35 3.98 19.09
C TYR A 80 1.27 3.40 17.69
N SER A 81 0.71 4.19 16.79
CA SER A 81 0.65 3.89 15.36
C SER A 81 1.08 5.09 14.54
N ASN A 82 1.73 4.79 13.41
CA ASN A 82 2.15 5.76 12.43
C ASN A 82 1.52 5.43 11.08
N ALA A 83 1.36 6.46 10.26
CA ALA A 83 0.81 6.35 8.91
C ALA A 83 1.76 7.03 7.92
N SER A 84 1.87 6.47 6.73
CA SER A 84 2.54 7.13 5.62
C SER A 84 1.76 8.36 5.16
N GLY A 85 2.34 9.19 4.29
CA GLY A 85 1.55 10.17 3.55
C GLY A 85 0.55 9.50 2.59
N TYR A 86 -0.48 10.25 2.19
CA TYR A 86 -1.34 9.85 1.07
C TYR A 86 -0.51 9.74 -0.21
N GLY A 87 -0.86 8.80 -1.10
CA GLY A 87 -0.22 8.67 -2.41
C GLY A 87 -0.88 7.60 -3.26
N SER A 88 -0.19 7.09 -4.27
CA SER A 88 -0.61 5.93 -5.08
C SER A 88 -0.94 4.69 -4.23
N TRP A 89 -1.73 3.77 -4.78
CA TRP A 89 -2.10 2.54 -4.07
C TRP A 89 -0.85 1.73 -3.69
N VAL A 90 -0.88 1.17 -2.49
CA VAL A 90 0.09 0.20 -2.00
C VAL A 90 -0.09 -1.10 -2.78
N LEU A 91 1.01 -1.76 -3.13
CA LEU A 91 0.99 -3.03 -3.88
C LEU A 91 1.22 -4.24 -3.00
N LYS A 92 2.00 -4.03 -1.95
CA LYS A 92 2.34 -5.05 -0.98
C LYS A 92 2.90 -4.40 0.26
N ILE A 93 2.67 -5.03 1.40
CA ILE A 93 3.11 -4.57 2.71
C ILE A 93 3.64 -5.75 3.54
N LYS A 94 4.55 -5.47 4.46
CA LYS A 94 4.92 -6.39 5.52
C LYS A 94 5.21 -5.64 6.80
N ALA A 95 4.98 -6.29 7.94
CA ALA A 95 5.35 -5.79 9.24
C ALA A 95 6.70 -6.38 9.66
N CYS A 96 7.55 -5.57 10.28
CA CYS A 96 8.81 -6.00 10.84
C CYS A 96 9.00 -5.40 12.23
N GLU A 97 9.56 -6.21 13.11
CA GLU A 97 10.00 -5.81 14.43
C GLU A 97 11.53 -5.77 14.47
N TYR A 98 12.09 -4.68 15.00
CA TYR A 98 13.53 -4.53 15.16
C TYR A 98 13.97 -5.09 16.51
N ILE A 99 14.42 -6.35 16.50
CA ILE A 99 14.98 -7.01 17.67
C ILE A 99 16.49 -6.76 17.68
N ASN A 100 16.96 -6.02 18.69
CA ASN A 100 18.34 -5.56 18.75
C ASN A 100 19.34 -6.74 18.62
N ASN A 101 20.29 -6.61 17.69
CA ASN A 101 21.37 -7.57 17.44
C ASN A 101 20.94 -8.94 16.85
N TRP A 102 19.71 -9.06 16.35
CA TRP A 102 19.20 -10.19 15.57
C TRP A 102 18.67 -9.70 14.21
N PRO A 103 18.54 -10.57 13.19
CA PRO A 103 17.81 -10.20 11.98
C PRO A 103 16.38 -9.81 12.35
N ASP A 104 15.90 -8.68 11.82
CA ASP A 104 14.54 -8.19 12.07
C ASP A 104 13.51 -9.31 11.82
N GLU A 105 12.63 -9.54 12.79
CA GLU A 105 11.52 -10.48 12.63
C GLU A 105 10.47 -9.81 11.76
N CYS A 106 10.37 -10.27 10.52
CA CYS A 106 9.43 -9.76 9.54
C CYS A 106 8.40 -10.81 9.17
N SER A 107 7.17 -10.37 8.95
CA SER A 107 6.15 -11.17 8.29
C SER A 107 6.54 -11.47 6.84
N ALA A 108 5.83 -12.42 6.22
CA ALA A 108 5.79 -12.50 4.77
C ALA A 108 5.23 -11.18 4.17
N TRP A 109 5.48 -10.99 2.88
CA TRP A 109 4.78 -9.96 2.12
C TRP A 109 3.31 -10.35 1.97
N ASP A 110 2.44 -9.39 2.21
CA ASP A 110 1.03 -9.45 1.85
C ASP A 110 0.84 -8.66 0.55
N ASP A 111 0.38 -9.35 -0.49
CA ASP A 111 0.23 -8.85 -1.87
C ASP A 111 -1.05 -9.37 -2.57
N ASP A 112 -2.03 -9.84 -1.78
CA ASP A 112 -3.30 -10.44 -2.22
C ASP A 112 -4.20 -9.51 -3.06
#